data_AF-T1GMG5-F1
#
_entry.id   AF-T1GMG5-F1
#
_cell.length_a   1.000
_cell.length_b   1.000
_cell.length_c   1.000
_cell.angle_alpha   90.00
_cell.angle_beta   90.00
_cell.angle_gamma   90.00
#
_symmetry.space_group_name_H-M   'P 1'
#
loop_
_entity.id
_entity.type
_entity.pdbx_description
1 polymer ?
#
loop_
_entity_poly.entity_id
_entity_poly.type
_entity_poly.pdbx_seq_one_letter_code
_entity_poly.pdbx_strand_id
1 'polypeptide(L)'
;MASHTFSQKKFTPTAPEKGSFPLDHENTCKTFMVKYMSCLRKNQDNNSKCRDEAKDYLSCRMDNELMAKEDWNNLGFNSSSSSPKSSDPRHLNLRANRRPFNKRLDRGNNKPTKNIIIGCSGSVATIKLPLLIKLLLDSESPYKFVIKIVVTDRAKHFFDSKDIPLGIQIFNDEDEWKMWKKRGDPVLHIDLGKWADLFVIAPLDANSMAKLST
;
A
#
# COMPACT_ATOMS: atom_id res chain seq x y z
N MET A 1 -7.24 17.10 48.41
CA MET A 1 -7.93 16.54 47.23
C MET A 1 -6.94 15.66 46.49
N ALA A 2 -7.10 14.34 46.57
CA ALA A 2 -6.19 13.40 45.91
C ALA A 2 -6.57 13.29 44.42
N SER A 3 -5.61 13.59 43.55
CA SER A 3 -5.75 13.48 42.11
C SER A 3 -5.72 12.00 41.70
N HIS A 4 -6.82 11.50 41.15
CA HIS A 4 -6.88 10.18 40.55
C HIS A 4 -6.17 10.21 39.19
N THR A 5 -4.96 9.67 39.13
CA THR A 5 -4.28 9.37 37.87
C THR A 5 -4.96 8.15 37.24
N PHE A 6 -5.71 8.37 36.16
CA PHE A 6 -6.23 7.29 35.34
C PHE A 6 -5.04 6.51 34.76
N SER A 7 -4.81 5.31 35.28
CA SER A 7 -3.84 4.36 34.74
C SER A 7 -4.26 4.00 33.32
N GLN A 8 -3.64 4.64 32.33
CA GLN A 8 -3.80 4.25 30.93
C GLN A 8 -3.23 2.83 30.79
N LYS A 9 -4.13 1.85 30.65
CA LYS A 9 -3.73 0.47 30.36
C LYS A 9 -2.84 0.49 29.13
N LYS A 10 -1.60 0.06 29.31
CA LYS A 10 -0.61 -0.07 28.23
C LYS A 10 -1.19 -1.02 27.19
N PHE A 11 -1.56 -0.52 26.02
CA PHE A 11 -2.02 -1.36 24.91
C PHE A 11 -0.87 -2.26 24.47
N THR A 12 -0.95 -3.53 24.82
CA THR A 12 -0.05 -4.57 24.32
C THR A 12 -0.71 -5.19 23.10
N PRO A 13 -0.26 -4.89 21.87
CA PRO A 13 -0.82 -5.50 20.69
C PRO A 13 -0.65 -7.02 20.80
N THR A 14 -1.76 -7.76 20.73
CA THR A 14 -1.71 -9.21 20.68
C THR A 14 -1.35 -9.58 19.24
N ALA A 15 -0.32 -10.41 19.08
CA ALA A 15 0.07 -10.87 17.75
C ALA A 15 -1.12 -11.60 17.09
N PRO A 16 -1.32 -11.45 15.76
CA PRO A 16 -2.30 -12.24 15.04
C PRO A 16 -2.04 -13.74 15.29
N GLU A 17 -3.07 -14.51 15.60
CA GLU A 17 -2.93 -15.94 15.97
C GLU A 17 -2.17 -16.77 14.93
N LYS A 18 -2.21 -16.35 13.66
CA LYS A 18 -1.56 -17.04 12.52
C LYS A 18 -0.25 -16.39 12.06
N GLY A 19 0.25 -15.38 12.78
CA GLY A 19 1.48 -14.66 12.45
C GLY A 19 1.39 -13.82 11.17
N SER A 20 2.53 -13.31 10.69
CA SER A 20 2.63 -12.58 9.43
C SER A 20 2.81 -13.54 8.26
N PHE A 21 1.89 -13.54 7.28
CA PHE A 21 1.98 -14.40 6.09
C PHE A 21 3.27 -14.10 5.30
N PRO A 22 4.10 -15.11 5.00
CA PRO A 22 5.27 -14.95 4.13
C PRO A 22 4.88 -14.37 2.77
N LEU A 23 5.71 -13.45 2.25
CA LEU A 23 5.54 -12.87 0.92
C LEU A 23 6.10 -13.81 -0.14
N ASP A 24 5.40 -13.92 -1.27
CA ASP A 24 5.84 -14.68 -2.44
C ASP A 24 6.93 -13.92 -3.20
N HIS A 25 8.18 -14.01 -2.73
CA HIS A 25 9.32 -13.31 -3.33
C HIS A 25 9.65 -13.80 -4.74
N GLU A 26 9.46 -15.09 -5.00
CA GLU A 26 9.78 -15.73 -6.28
C GLU A 26 8.62 -15.69 -7.28
N ASN A 27 7.46 -15.15 -6.86
CA ASN A 27 6.24 -15.07 -7.66
C ASN A 27 5.72 -16.45 -8.12
N THR A 28 5.96 -17.51 -7.35
CA THR A 28 5.58 -18.90 -7.69
C THR A 28 4.07 -19.03 -7.87
N CYS A 29 3.28 -18.34 -7.04
CA CYS A 29 1.83 -18.38 -7.06
C CYS A 29 1.19 -17.19 -7.81
N LYS A 30 2.00 -16.35 -8.47
CA LYS A 30 1.52 -15.17 -9.20
C LYS A 30 0.54 -15.50 -10.31
N THR A 31 0.74 -16.61 -11.03
CA THR A 31 -0.16 -17.02 -12.12
C THR A 31 -1.58 -17.28 -11.63
N PHE A 32 -1.71 -18.00 -10.50
CA PHE A 32 -3.01 -18.28 -9.87
C PHE A 32 -3.63 -17.01 -9.27
N MET A 33 -2.80 -16.16 -8.64
CA MET A 33 -3.23 -14.85 -8.15
C MET A 33 -3.85 -13.99 -9.26
N VAL A 34 -3.19 -13.90 -10.42
CA VAL A 34 -3.68 -13.09 -11.54
C VAL A 34 -5.00 -13.65 -12.10
N LYS A 35 -5.16 -14.97 -12.15
CA LYS A 35 -6.43 -15.61 -12.55
C LYS A 35 -7.57 -15.22 -11.61
N TYR A 36 -7.36 -15.36 -10.30
CA TYR A 36 -8.34 -14.98 -9.29
C TYR A 36 -8.71 -13.49 -9.35
N MET A 37 -7.70 -12.61 -9.42
CA MET A 37 -7.93 -11.16 -9.56
C MET A 37 -8.65 -10.80 -10.86
N SER A 38 -8.38 -11.54 -11.96
CA SER A 38 -9.12 -11.35 -13.21
C SER A 38 -10.58 -11.76 -13.08
N CYS A 39 -10.86 -12.86 -12.37
CA CYS A 39 -12.23 -13.29 -12.09
C CYS A 39 -12.98 -12.25 -11.25
N LEU A 40 -12.38 -11.74 -10.17
CA LEU A 40 -12.99 -10.70 -9.33
C LEU A 40 -13.36 -9.46 -10.14
N ARG A 41 -12.43 -8.95 -10.96
CA ARG A 41 -12.67 -7.79 -11.81
C ARG A 41 -13.81 -7.99 -12.80
N LYS A 42 -13.95 -9.20 -13.36
CA LYS A 42 -15.06 -9.53 -14.28
C LYS A 42 -16.40 -9.62 -13.55
N ASN A 43 -16.38 -10.04 -12.29
CA ASN A 43 -17.57 -10.30 -11.48
C ASN A 43 -17.88 -9.21 -10.45
N GLN A 44 -17.38 -7.98 -10.65
CA GLN A 44 -17.60 -6.83 -9.76
C GLN A 44 -17.20 -7.14 -8.30
N ASP A 45 -16.03 -7.77 -8.14
CA ASP A 45 -15.44 -8.16 -6.86
C ASP A 45 -16.29 -9.15 -6.03
N ASN A 46 -17.21 -9.86 -6.69
CA ASN A 46 -17.99 -10.93 -6.07
C ASN A 46 -17.17 -12.22 -5.95
N ASN A 47 -16.67 -12.49 -4.75
CA ASN A 47 -15.84 -13.66 -4.44
C ASN A 47 -16.59 -14.99 -4.58
N SER A 48 -17.91 -15.03 -4.34
CA SER A 48 -18.68 -16.29 -4.44
C SER A 48 -18.62 -16.91 -5.84
N LYS A 49 -18.49 -16.07 -6.88
CA LYS A 49 -18.38 -16.50 -8.28
C LYS A 49 -16.97 -16.92 -8.68
N CYS A 50 -15.96 -16.64 -7.86
CA CYS A 50 -14.54 -16.87 -8.14
C CYS A 50 -13.91 -17.85 -7.13
N ARG A 51 -14.75 -18.71 -6.54
CA ARG A 51 -14.31 -19.65 -5.49
C ARG A 51 -13.30 -20.67 -6.02
N ASP A 52 -13.44 -21.12 -7.26
CA ASP A 52 -12.53 -22.09 -7.83
C ASP A 52 -11.14 -21.47 -8.04
N GLU A 53 -11.06 -20.25 -8.59
CA GLU A 53 -9.79 -19.55 -8.74
C GLU A 53 -9.17 -19.14 -7.41
N ALA A 54 -10.00 -18.82 -6.41
CA ALA A 54 -9.54 -18.56 -5.05
C ALA A 54 -8.93 -19.82 -4.43
N LYS A 55 -9.56 -20.98 -4.64
CA LYS A 55 -9.10 -22.28 -4.14
C LYS A 55 -7.74 -22.63 -4.73
N ASP A 56 -7.57 -22.49 -6.04
CA ASP A 56 -6.29 -22.74 -6.74
C ASP A 56 -5.17 -21.80 -6.26
N TYR A 57 -5.49 -20.55 -5.96
CA TYR A 57 -4.52 -19.60 -5.43
C TYR A 57 -4.07 -19.97 -4.02
N LEU A 58 -5.03 -20.34 -3.15
CA LEU A 58 -4.73 -20.74 -1.78
C LEU A 58 -3.99 -22.08 -1.73
N SER A 59 -4.32 -23.04 -2.61
CA SER A 59 -3.62 -24.33 -2.68
C SER A 59 -2.15 -24.13 -3.03
N CYS A 60 -1.85 -23.30 -4.04
CA CYS A 60 -0.48 -22.98 -4.40
C CYS A 60 0.30 -22.40 -3.21
N ARG A 61 -0.31 -21.51 -2.42
CA ARG A 61 0.35 -20.92 -1.25
C ARG A 61 0.61 -21.93 -0.14
N MET A 62 -0.31 -22.87 0.08
CA MET A 62 -0.13 -23.94 1.06
C MET A 62 0.95 -24.95 0.62
N ASP A 63 1.03 -25.24 -0.67
CA ASP A 63 2.00 -26.20 -1.22
C ASP A 63 3.43 -25.64 -1.23
N ASN A 64 3.58 -24.32 -1.38
CA ASN A 64 4.87 -23.61 -1.39
C ASN A 64 5.24 -22.99 -0.03
N GLU A 65 4.57 -23.39 1.06
CA GLU A 65 4.85 -22.90 2.43
C GLU A 65 4.70 -21.37 2.60
N LEU A 66 3.95 -20.72 1.71
CA LEU A 66 3.60 -19.29 1.76
C LEU A 66 2.34 -19.01 2.59
N MET A 67 1.77 -20.07 3.19
CA MET A 67 0.61 -20.09 4.07
C MET A 67 0.60 -21.41 4.85
N ALA A 68 0.11 -21.40 6.10
CA ALA A 68 -0.12 -22.61 6.87
C ALA A 68 -1.14 -23.52 6.16
N LYS A 69 -0.87 -24.84 6.12
CA LYS A 69 -1.80 -25.82 5.57
C LYS A 69 -3.06 -25.88 6.43
N GLU A 70 -4.22 -25.75 5.79
CA GLU A 70 -5.53 -25.70 6.43
C GLU A 70 -6.55 -26.50 5.63
N ASP A 71 -7.55 -27.04 6.31
CA ASP A 71 -8.62 -27.77 5.65
C ASP A 71 -9.56 -26.83 4.91
N TRP A 72 -10.04 -27.26 3.73
CA TRP A 72 -10.92 -26.46 2.89
C TRP A 72 -12.22 -26.05 3.58
N ASN A 73 -12.71 -26.87 4.52
CA ASN A 73 -13.89 -26.56 5.32
C ASN A 73 -13.63 -25.34 6.24
N ASN A 74 -12.45 -25.25 6.86
CA ASN A 74 -12.06 -24.13 7.71
C ASN A 74 -11.86 -22.85 6.90
N LEU A 75 -11.50 -22.99 5.61
CA LEU A 75 -11.35 -21.89 4.66
C LEU A 75 -12.68 -21.50 3.97
N GLY A 76 -13.80 -22.14 4.32
CA GLY A 76 -15.12 -21.81 3.78
C GLY A 76 -15.39 -22.31 2.35
N PHE A 77 -14.73 -23.40 1.95
CA PHE A 77 -14.95 -24.11 0.68
C PHE A 77 -15.63 -25.46 0.93
N ASN A 78 -16.92 -25.43 1.29
CA ASN A 78 -17.70 -26.64 1.49
C ASN A 78 -18.08 -27.30 0.15
N SER A 79 -18.13 -28.63 0.14
CA SER A 79 -18.34 -29.48 -1.05
C SER A 79 -19.78 -29.57 -1.57
N SER A 80 -20.55 -28.48 -1.55
CA SER A 80 -21.91 -28.45 -2.10
C SER A 80 -21.93 -27.80 -3.49
N SER A 81 -21.88 -28.64 -4.54
CA SER A 81 -22.26 -28.42 -5.96
C SER A 81 -21.70 -27.17 -6.67
N SER A 82 -20.95 -27.23 -7.77
CA SER A 82 -21.20 -28.02 -8.98
C SER A 82 -19.93 -28.07 -9.86
N SER A 83 -19.45 -29.27 -10.20
CA SER A 83 -18.56 -29.46 -11.36
C SER A 83 -19.39 -29.54 -12.64
N PRO A 84 -18.80 -29.20 -13.80
CA PRO A 84 -18.47 -30.28 -14.71
C PRO A 84 -16.98 -30.31 -15.08
N LYS A 85 -16.47 -31.54 -15.16
CA LYS A 85 -15.11 -31.92 -15.54
C LYS A 85 -14.91 -31.86 -17.06
N SER A 86 -13.70 -31.53 -17.51
CA SER A 86 -13.02 -32.13 -18.68
C SER A 86 -11.56 -31.61 -18.72
N SER A 87 -10.54 -32.38 -18.33
CA SER A 87 -9.77 -33.35 -19.14
C SER A 87 -9.19 -32.78 -20.46
N ASP A 88 -7.88 -32.55 -20.49
CA ASP A 88 -6.89 -33.10 -21.47
C ASP A 88 -5.63 -32.19 -21.60
N PRO A 89 -4.39 -32.72 -21.62
CA PRO A 89 -3.17 -31.94 -21.72
C PRO A 89 -2.74 -31.81 -23.19
N ARG A 90 -3.12 -30.72 -23.84
CA ARG A 90 -2.60 -30.39 -25.18
C ARG A 90 -2.25 -28.91 -25.29
N HIS A 91 -0.94 -28.70 -25.32
CA HIS A 91 -0.24 -27.68 -26.09
C HIS A 91 -1.16 -26.76 -26.93
N LEU A 92 -1.30 -25.49 -26.53
CA LEU A 92 -1.55 -24.42 -27.50
C LEU A 92 -0.75 -23.18 -27.14
N ASN A 93 0.36 -23.04 -27.86
CA ASN A 93 1.04 -21.78 -28.10
C ASN A 93 0.01 -20.70 -28.48
N LEU A 94 -0.12 -19.69 -27.63
CA LEU A 94 -0.71 -18.40 -27.98
C LEU A 94 0.27 -17.28 -27.64
N ARG A 95 1.46 -17.36 -28.25
CA ARG A 95 2.19 -16.17 -28.68
C ARG A 95 1.42 -15.54 -29.85
N ALA A 96 0.36 -14.80 -29.58
CA ALA A 96 -0.25 -13.86 -30.53
C ALA A 96 -1.38 -13.08 -29.83
N ASN A 97 -1.01 -12.16 -28.94
CA ASN A 97 -1.68 -10.87 -28.73
C ASN A 97 -1.10 -10.20 -27.48
N ARG A 98 0.17 -9.79 -27.58
CA ARG A 98 0.59 -8.56 -26.90
C ARG A 98 -0.19 -7.44 -27.57
N ARG A 99 -1.37 -7.11 -27.05
CA ARG A 99 -1.85 -5.74 -27.21
C ARG A 99 -0.91 -4.90 -26.34
N PRO A 100 -0.08 -4.01 -26.91
CA PRO A 100 0.51 -2.98 -26.08
C PRO A 100 -0.66 -2.30 -25.37
N PHE A 101 -0.45 -2.00 -24.09
CA PHE A 101 -1.39 -1.28 -23.26
C PHE A 101 -1.53 0.12 -23.87
N ASN A 102 -2.35 0.24 -24.91
CA ASN A 102 -2.60 1.47 -25.64
C ASN A 102 -3.56 2.27 -24.76
N LYS A 103 -3.01 2.90 -23.72
CA LYS A 103 -3.66 4.06 -23.14
C LYS A 103 -3.39 5.19 -24.13
N ARG A 104 -4.43 5.55 -24.89
CA ARG A 104 -4.57 6.88 -25.48
C ARG A 104 -4.20 7.89 -24.40
N LEU A 105 -2.99 8.44 -24.48
CA LEU A 105 -2.66 9.72 -23.91
C LEU A 105 -2.75 10.67 -25.09
N ASP A 106 -3.83 11.44 -25.08
CA ASP A 106 -4.07 12.46 -26.07
C ASP A 106 -2.87 13.40 -26.17
N ARG A 107 -2.53 13.72 -27.41
CA ARG A 107 -1.52 14.70 -27.78
C ARG A 107 -1.94 16.05 -27.21
N GLY A 108 -1.22 16.50 -26.20
CA GLY A 108 -1.29 17.84 -25.64
C GLY A 108 -0.05 18.03 -24.77
N ASN A 109 0.72 19.06 -25.04
CA ASN A 109 2.07 19.28 -24.51
C ASN A 109 2.12 19.64 -23.01
N ASN A 110 1.15 19.19 -22.20
CA ASN A 110 1.05 19.46 -20.78
C ASN A 110 0.75 18.17 -20.01
N LYS A 111 1.76 17.65 -19.30
CA LYS A 111 1.58 16.54 -18.36
C LYS A 111 0.63 16.97 -17.23
N PRO A 112 -0.39 16.16 -16.88
CA PRO A 112 -1.27 16.47 -15.76
C PRO A 112 -0.48 16.57 -14.45
N THR A 113 -0.76 17.61 -13.67
CA THR A 113 -0.12 17.84 -12.37
C THR A 113 -0.80 17.03 -11.27
N LYS A 114 -0.02 16.43 -10.38
CA LYS A 114 -0.52 15.67 -9.23
C LYS A 114 0.18 16.07 -7.93
N ASN A 115 -0.62 16.28 -6.89
CA ASN A 115 -0.15 16.67 -5.57
C ASN A 115 0.12 15.42 -4.74
N ILE A 116 1.38 15.22 -4.36
CA ILE A 116 1.80 14.08 -3.56
C ILE A 116 2.34 14.58 -2.22
N ILE A 117 1.87 13.95 -1.15
CA ILE A 117 2.51 14.06 0.16
C ILE A 117 3.32 12.80 0.42
N ILE A 118 4.58 12.98 0.81
CA ILE A 118 5.47 11.90 1.25
C ILE A 118 5.62 11.96 2.78
N GLY A 119 5.06 10.97 3.47
CA GLY A 119 5.21 10.77 4.91
C GLY A 119 6.46 9.95 5.23
N CYS A 120 7.34 10.45 6.09
CA CYS A 120 8.53 9.73 6.55
C CYS A 120 8.45 9.44 8.06
N SER A 121 8.57 8.17 8.40
CA SER A 121 8.62 7.69 9.79
C SER A 121 10.05 7.42 10.27
N GLY A 122 10.21 7.03 11.54
CA GLY A 122 11.50 6.85 12.21
C GLY A 122 12.24 5.57 11.87
N SER A 123 12.50 5.34 10.57
CA SER A 123 13.30 4.21 10.07
C SER A 123 14.58 4.69 9.39
N VAL A 124 15.64 3.87 9.45
CA VAL A 124 16.93 4.14 8.79
C VAL A 124 16.77 4.37 7.27
N ALA A 125 15.74 3.76 6.67
CA ALA A 125 15.45 3.92 5.25
C ALA A 125 15.12 5.36 4.84
N THR A 126 14.85 6.27 5.78
CA THR A 126 14.60 7.71 5.52
C THR A 126 15.81 8.38 4.86
N ILE A 127 17.03 7.85 5.02
CA ILE A 127 18.22 8.33 4.29
C ILE A 127 18.07 8.28 2.75
N LYS A 128 17.14 7.46 2.23
CA LYS A 128 16.83 7.35 0.79
C LYS A 128 15.75 8.33 0.32
N LEU A 129 15.24 9.19 1.18
CA LEU A 129 14.23 10.20 0.82
C LEU A 129 14.67 11.11 -0.35
N PRO A 130 15.91 11.65 -0.39
CA PRO A 130 16.36 12.46 -1.52
C PRO A 130 16.35 11.69 -2.85
N LEU A 131 16.71 10.39 -2.81
CA LEU A 131 16.67 9.53 -3.97
C LEU A 131 15.24 9.31 -4.47
N LEU A 132 14.29 9.08 -3.56
CA LEU A 132 12.88 8.94 -3.89
C LEU A 132 12.33 10.21 -4.57
N ILE A 133 12.65 11.38 -4.02
CA ILE A 133 12.24 12.67 -4.59
C ILE A 133 12.83 12.85 -5.99
N LYS A 134 14.11 12.55 -6.18
CA LYS A 134 14.77 12.66 -7.49
C LYS A 134 14.09 11.78 -8.54
N LEU A 135 13.72 10.54 -8.18
CA LEU A 135 13.02 9.62 -9.07
C LEU A 135 11.61 10.10 -9.42
N LEU A 136 10.90 10.70 -8.45
CA LEU A 136 9.56 11.25 -8.69
C LEU A 136 9.61 12.52 -9.54
N LEU A 137 10.62 13.36 -9.38
CA LEU A 137 10.80 14.56 -10.20
C LEU A 137 11.35 14.26 -11.60
N ASP A 138 11.73 13.01 -11.87
CA ASP A 138 12.36 12.65 -13.14
C ASP A 138 11.42 12.79 -14.35
N SER A 139 11.99 13.19 -15.47
CA SER A 139 11.29 13.70 -16.65
C SER A 139 10.57 12.63 -17.46
N GLU A 140 10.75 11.36 -17.12
CA GLU A 140 10.12 10.21 -17.80
C GLU A 140 8.70 9.91 -17.28
N SER A 141 8.31 10.50 -16.15
CA SER A 141 6.98 10.27 -15.59
C SER A 141 5.87 10.87 -16.47
N PRO A 142 4.73 10.18 -16.64
CA PRO A 142 3.59 10.70 -17.40
C PRO A 142 2.86 11.85 -16.69
N TYR A 143 3.16 12.09 -15.42
CA TYR A 143 2.58 13.16 -14.58
C TYR A 143 3.68 14.13 -14.12
N LYS A 144 3.28 15.36 -13.82
CA LYS A 144 4.13 16.35 -13.14
C LYS A 144 3.77 16.34 -11.65
N PHE A 145 4.70 15.95 -10.78
CA PHE A 145 4.41 15.86 -9.36
C PHE A 145 4.78 17.15 -8.61
N VAL A 146 3.87 17.61 -7.76
CA VAL A 146 4.13 18.64 -6.75
C VAL A 146 4.23 17.93 -5.41
N ILE A 147 5.37 18.06 -4.74
CA ILE A 147 5.71 17.26 -3.56
C ILE A 147 5.68 18.13 -2.31
N LYS A 148 5.03 17.64 -1.26
CA LYS A 148 5.19 18.11 0.13
C LYS A 148 5.63 16.93 0.99
N ILE A 149 6.46 17.17 2.00
CA ILE A 149 7.00 16.13 2.86
C ILE A 149 6.45 16.34 4.27
N VAL A 150 6.00 15.26 4.91
CA VAL A 150 5.62 15.25 6.32
C VAL A 150 6.57 14.29 7.03
N VAL A 151 7.22 14.74 8.10
CA VAL A 151 8.20 13.93 8.81
C VAL A 151 7.87 13.84 10.30
N THR A 152 8.00 12.62 10.83
CA THR A 152 7.97 12.42 12.28
C THR A 152 9.26 12.94 12.91
N ASP A 153 9.24 13.28 14.20
CA ASP A 153 10.44 13.74 14.91
C ASP A 153 11.60 12.75 14.86
N ARG A 154 11.30 11.44 14.86
CA ARG A 154 12.33 10.40 14.75
C ARG A 154 12.94 10.29 13.36
N ALA A 155 12.16 10.61 12.31
CA ALA A 155 12.67 10.61 10.94
C ALA A 155 13.75 11.68 10.73
N LYS A 156 13.65 12.82 11.42
CA LYS A 156 14.63 13.93 11.35
C LYS A 156 16.07 13.52 11.71
N HIS A 157 16.26 12.40 12.41
CA HIS A 157 17.59 11.89 12.74
C HIS A 157 18.32 11.25 11.55
N PHE A 158 17.61 10.91 10.47
CA PHE A 158 18.15 10.09 9.36
C PHE A 158 18.37 10.86 8.06
N PHE A 159 18.00 12.14 8.01
CA PHE A 159 18.22 13.01 6.86
C PHE A 159 18.40 14.45 7.32
N ASP A 160 19.15 15.24 6.55
CA ASP A 160 19.27 16.68 6.78
C ASP A 160 18.37 17.45 5.81
N SER A 161 17.83 18.58 6.26
CA SER A 161 17.01 19.47 5.41
C SER A 161 17.78 20.02 4.20
N LYS A 162 19.12 19.91 4.18
CA LYS A 162 19.99 20.33 3.08
C LYS A 162 19.98 19.35 1.90
N ASP A 163 19.66 18.08 2.16
CA ASP A 163 19.66 17.04 1.14
C ASP A 163 18.41 17.08 0.25
N ILE A 164 17.42 17.87 0.64
CA ILE A 164 16.14 18.00 -0.05
C ILE A 164 16.22 19.17 -1.04
N PRO A 165 15.78 19.00 -2.31
CA PRO A 165 15.80 20.05 -3.32
C PRO A 165 15.07 21.33 -2.88
N LEU A 166 15.65 22.48 -3.23
CA LEU A 166 15.07 23.80 -2.98
C LEU A 166 13.70 23.91 -3.67
N GLY A 167 12.64 24.13 -2.88
CA GLY A 167 11.26 24.29 -3.37
C GLY A 167 10.27 23.29 -2.76
N ILE A 168 10.73 22.26 -2.05
CA ILE A 168 9.85 21.32 -1.35
C ILE A 168 9.64 21.75 0.10
N GLN A 169 8.38 21.83 0.52
CA GLN A 169 8.01 22.15 1.89
C GLN A 169 8.03 20.89 2.76
N ILE A 170 8.68 20.98 3.91
CA ILE A 170 8.77 19.92 4.91
C ILE A 170 7.97 20.38 6.13
N PHE A 171 7.04 19.53 6.56
CA PHE A 171 6.18 19.77 7.70
C PHE A 171 6.51 18.78 8.82
N ASN A 172 6.45 19.28 10.05
CA ASN A 172 6.55 18.49 11.27
C ASN A 172 5.42 18.81 12.25
N ASP A 173 5.37 18.09 13.35
CA ASP A 173 4.33 18.24 14.37
C ASP A 173 4.33 19.64 15.01
N GLU A 174 5.47 20.32 15.12
CA GLU A 174 5.52 21.69 15.65
C GLU A 174 4.86 22.71 14.72
N ASP A 175 4.92 22.49 13.41
CA ASP A 175 4.37 23.41 12.41
C ASP A 175 2.85 23.48 12.51
N GLU A 176 2.20 22.38 12.92
CA GLU A 176 0.78 22.34 13.20
C GLU A 176 0.39 23.33 14.31
N TRP A 177 1.10 23.29 15.44
CA TRP A 177 0.83 24.16 16.59
C TRP A 177 1.30 25.60 16.38
N LYS A 178 2.25 25.85 15.47
CA LYS A 178 2.62 27.23 15.08
C LYS A 178 1.52 27.90 14.27
N MET A 179 0.83 27.15 13.42
CA MET A 179 -0.24 27.65 12.53
C MET A 179 -1.59 27.76 13.24
N TRP A 180 -1.87 26.91 14.23
CA TRP A 180 -3.12 26.90 14.97
C TRP A 180 -2.99 27.59 16.34
N LYS A 181 -3.53 28.80 16.50
CA LYS A 181 -3.49 29.55 17.77
C LYS A 181 -4.88 29.82 18.35
N LYS A 182 -5.88 30.00 17.51
CA LYS A 182 -7.27 30.28 17.89
C LYS A 182 -8.24 29.44 17.06
N ARG A 183 -9.46 29.25 17.58
CA ARG A 183 -10.54 28.62 16.82
C ARG A 183 -10.84 29.47 15.58
N GLY A 184 -10.77 28.86 14.41
CA GLY A 184 -10.91 29.52 13.11
C GLY A 184 -9.61 29.54 12.29
N ASP A 185 -8.47 29.34 12.94
CA ASP A 185 -7.19 29.21 12.24
C ASP A 185 -7.14 27.89 11.44
N PRO A 186 -6.39 27.85 10.31
CA PRO A 186 -6.25 26.66 9.50
C PRO A 186 -5.60 25.53 10.29
N VAL A 187 -6.10 24.31 10.07
CA VAL A 187 -5.58 23.09 10.72
C VAL A 187 -4.75 22.34 9.69
N LEU A 188 -3.43 22.34 9.89
CA LEU A 188 -2.46 21.89 8.90
C LEU A 188 -2.75 20.47 8.36
N HIS A 189 -3.03 19.50 9.23
CA HIS A 189 -3.30 18.12 8.78
C HIS A 189 -4.58 18.01 7.92
N ILE A 190 -5.59 18.85 8.18
CA ILE A 190 -6.83 18.90 7.39
C ILE A 190 -6.55 19.50 6.02
N ASP A 191 -5.78 20.59 5.96
CA ASP A 191 -5.46 21.27 4.70
C ASP A 191 -4.53 20.43 3.82
N LEU A 192 -3.57 19.72 4.43
CA LEU A 192 -2.76 18.73 3.74
C LEU A 192 -3.60 17.59 3.17
N GLY A 193 -4.59 17.09 3.94
CA GLY A 193 -5.52 16.06 3.48
C GLY A 193 -6.38 16.51 2.30
N LYS A 194 -6.86 17.75 2.28
CA LYS A 194 -7.61 18.33 1.15
C LYS A 194 -6.74 18.59 -0.08
N TRP A 195 -5.46 18.89 0.13
CA TRP A 195 -4.53 19.27 -0.93
C TRP A 195 -3.98 18.07 -1.72
N ALA A 196 -3.79 16.93 -1.05
CA ALA A 196 -3.14 15.76 -1.64
C ALA A 196 -4.06 14.96 -2.56
N ASP A 197 -3.58 14.62 -3.76
CA ASP A 197 -4.17 13.56 -4.59
C ASP A 197 -3.74 12.17 -4.07
N LEU A 198 -2.55 12.08 -3.49
CA LEU A 198 -1.94 10.85 -3.01
C LEU A 198 -1.08 11.10 -1.78
N PHE A 199 -1.20 10.22 -0.78
CA PHE A 199 -0.33 10.18 0.39
C PHE A 199 0.47 8.87 0.38
N VAL A 200 1.80 9.00 0.34
CA VAL A 200 2.73 7.85 0.33
C VAL A 200 3.53 7.88 1.63
N ILE A 201 3.52 6.78 2.38
CA ILE A 201 4.37 6.65 3.58
C ILE A 201 5.58 5.80 3.21
N ALA A 202 6.76 6.44 3.13
CA ALA A 202 7.99 5.80 2.70
C ALA A 202 9.21 6.46 3.37
N PRO A 203 9.81 5.86 4.42
CA PRO A 203 9.46 4.55 5.00
C PRO A 203 8.31 4.61 6.01
N LEU A 204 7.64 3.46 6.21
CA LEU A 204 6.71 3.20 7.31
C LEU A 204 7.38 2.27 8.35
N ASP A 205 7.61 2.77 9.55
CA ASP A 205 8.15 2.03 10.69
C ASP A 205 7.05 1.24 11.40
N ALA A 206 7.46 0.23 12.18
CA ALA A 206 6.52 -0.65 12.88
C ALA A 206 5.64 0.11 13.89
N ASN A 207 6.17 1.17 14.49
CA ASN A 207 5.45 1.99 15.47
C ASN A 207 4.32 2.80 14.83
N SER A 208 4.60 3.47 13.71
CA SER A 208 3.61 4.23 12.95
C SER A 208 2.60 3.29 12.30
N MET A 209 3.04 2.12 11.81
CA MET A 209 2.14 1.09 11.31
C MET A 209 1.15 0.63 12.40
N ALA A 210 1.65 0.35 13.61
CA ALA A 210 0.80 -0.05 14.73
C ALA A 210 -0.22 1.05 15.08
N LYS A 211 0.20 2.32 15.09
CA LYS A 211 -0.70 3.46 15.31
C LYS A 211 -1.75 3.63 14.22
N LEU A 212 -1.45 3.27 12.96
CA LEU A 212 -2.41 3.34 11.86
C LEU A 212 -3.44 2.20 11.91
N SER A 213 -3.05 1.05 12.47
CA SER A 213 -3.93 -0.13 12.55
C SER A 213 -4.93 -0.09 13.70
N THR A 214 -4.70 0.76 14.71
CA THR A 214 -5.50 0.89 15.94
C THR A 214 -6.38 2.11 15.90
#